data_AF-A0A382DF76-F1
#
_entry.id   AF-A0A382DF76-F1
#
_cell.length_a   1.000
_cell.length_b   1.000
_cell.length_c   1.000
_cell.angle_alpha   90.00
_cell.angle_beta   90.00
_cell.angle_gamma   90.00
#
_symmetry.space_group_name_H-M   'P 1'
#
loop_
_entity.id
_entity.type
_entity.pdbx_description
1 polymer ?
#
loop_
_entity_poly.entity_id
_entity_poly.type
_entity_poly.pdbx_seq_one_letter_code
_entity_poly.pdbx_strand_id
1 'polypeptide(L)'
;MPEVYNWQLGRMMTYIYDEKHPKEQFTFVFNTNRCIACQTCTMAHKSTWTFSKGQEYMWWNNVETKPYGGYPQFWDWKILKMLE
;
A
#
# COMPACT_ATOMS: atom_id res chain seq x y z
N MET A 1 -12.57 -15.60 12.48
CA MET A 1 -12.43 -14.29 11.83
C MET A 1 -13.82 -13.78 11.57
N PRO A 2 -14.17 -12.55 11.96
CA PRO A 2 -15.47 -11.95 11.62
C PRO A 2 -15.69 -11.90 10.11
N GLU A 3 -16.93 -12.11 9.68
CA GLU A 3 -17.39 -11.81 8.32
C GLU A 3 -17.75 -10.32 8.26
N VAL A 4 -17.12 -9.59 7.34
CA VAL A 4 -17.34 -8.15 7.15
C VAL A 4 -17.76 -7.88 5.70
N TYR A 5 -18.66 -6.91 5.49
CA TYR A 5 -19.02 -6.49 4.15
C TYR A 5 -17.97 -5.52 3.57
N ASN A 6 -17.26 -5.94 2.53
CA ASN A 6 -16.36 -5.07 1.80
C ASN A 6 -17.14 -4.31 0.72
N TRP A 7 -17.52 -3.08 1.02
CA TRP A 7 -18.25 -2.19 0.12
C TRP A 7 -17.47 -1.80 -1.15
N GLN A 8 -16.14 -1.86 -1.15
CA GLN A 8 -15.30 -1.57 -2.32
C GLN A 8 -15.34 -2.72 -3.34
N LEU A 9 -15.50 -3.96 -2.86
CA LEU A 9 -15.59 -5.16 -3.69
C LEU A 9 -17.03 -5.67 -3.86
N GLY A 10 -17.99 -5.12 -3.12
CA GLY A 10 -19.39 -5.54 -3.13
C GLY A 10 -19.65 -6.95 -2.61
N ARG A 11 -18.80 -7.49 -1.73
CA ARG A 11 -18.90 -8.88 -1.23
C ARG A 11 -18.57 -9.04 0.26
N MET A 12 -19.08 -10.11 0.87
CA MET A 12 -18.66 -10.53 2.21
C MET A 12 -17.25 -11.12 2.17
N MET A 13 -16.42 -10.80 3.16
CA MET A 13 -15.08 -11.36 3.31
C MET A 13 -14.73 -11.59 4.78
N THR A 14 -13.89 -12.59 5.04
CA THR A 14 -13.31 -12.80 6.37
C THR A 14 -12.21 -11.78 6.63
N TYR A 15 -12.29 -11.04 7.74
CA TYR A 15 -11.26 -10.08 8.15
C TYR A 15 -10.84 -10.29 9.60
N ILE A 16 -9.66 -9.79 9.98
CA ILE A 16 -9.13 -9.97 11.34
C ILE A 16 -9.91 -9.12 12.34
N TYR A 17 -10.36 -7.94 11.92
CA TYR A 17 -11.04 -6.96 12.76
C TYR A 17 -12.55 -6.94 12.51
N ASP A 18 -13.30 -6.57 13.53
CA ASP A 18 -14.75 -6.38 13.43
C ASP A 18 -15.12 -5.25 12.46
N GLU A 19 -16.33 -5.33 11.89
CA GLU A 19 -16.82 -4.35 10.93
C GLU A 19 -16.93 -2.95 11.55
N LYS A 20 -16.27 -1.97 10.92
CA LYS A 20 -16.32 -0.56 11.32
C LYS A 20 -16.36 0.33 10.08
N HIS A 21 -17.30 1.27 10.09
CA HIS A 21 -17.47 2.29 9.05
C HIS A 21 -17.23 3.68 9.66
N PRO A 22 -16.00 4.22 9.61
CA PRO A 22 -15.72 5.53 10.18
C PRO A 22 -16.46 6.62 9.39
N LYS A 23 -16.91 7.68 10.09
CA LYS A 23 -17.60 8.82 9.47
C LYS A 23 -16.69 9.60 8.51
N GLU A 24 -15.39 9.59 8.78
CA GLU A 24 -14.37 10.31 8.02
C GLU A 24 -13.19 9.38 7.72
N GLN A 25 -12.64 9.47 6.51
CA GLN A 25 -11.51 8.64 6.06
C GLN A 25 -10.41 9.54 5.49
N PHE A 26 -9.21 9.44 6.08
CA PHE A 26 -8.03 10.10 5.55
C PHE A 26 -7.68 9.53 4.17
N THR A 27 -7.52 10.42 3.19
CA THR A 27 -7.40 10.07 1.77
C THR A 27 -6.22 10.82 1.14
N PHE A 28 -5.52 10.15 0.22
CA PHE A 28 -4.41 10.72 -0.56
C PHE A 28 -4.73 10.69 -2.05
N VAL A 29 -4.24 11.70 -2.78
CA VAL A 29 -4.29 11.75 -4.24
C VAL A 29 -2.90 12.06 -4.77
N PHE A 30 -2.39 11.20 -5.67
CA PHE A 30 -1.09 11.37 -6.31
C PHE A 30 -1.27 11.82 -7.77
N ASN A 31 -0.67 12.95 -8.14
CA ASN A 31 -0.64 13.41 -9.53
C ASN A 31 0.59 12.86 -10.26
N THR A 32 0.40 11.79 -11.02
CA THR A 32 1.47 11.13 -11.78
C THR A 32 2.06 12.00 -12.88
N ASN A 33 1.32 12.98 -13.42
CA ASN A 33 1.83 13.92 -14.43
C ASN A 33 2.89 14.88 -13.89
N ARG A 34 3.00 15.03 -12.56
CA ARG A 34 3.99 15.90 -11.90
C ARG A 34 5.04 15.12 -11.11
N CYS A 35 4.87 13.81 -10.97
CA CYS A 35 5.84 12.98 -10.27
C CYS A 35 7.11 12.86 -11.13
N ILE A 36 8.25 13.27 -10.57
CA ILE A 36 9.57 13.13 -11.21
C ILE A 36 10.38 11.95 -10.66
N ALA A 37 9.74 11.07 -9.87
CA ALA A 37 10.36 9.89 -9.26
C ALA A 37 11.66 10.15 -8.47
N CYS A 38 11.79 11.31 -7.82
CA CYS A 38 13.02 11.73 -7.13
C CYS A 38 13.31 10.99 -5.81
N GLN A 39 12.43 10.09 -5.34
CA GLN A 39 12.56 9.35 -4.08
C GLN A 39 12.61 10.21 -2.80
N THR A 40 12.29 11.50 -2.86
CA THR A 40 12.29 12.36 -1.66
C THR A 40 11.25 11.91 -0.62
N CYS A 41 10.05 11.52 -1.04
CA CYS A 41 9.01 11.02 -0.13
C CYS A 41 9.42 9.69 0.53
N THR A 42 10.07 8.81 -0.23
CA THR A 42 10.64 7.54 0.24
C THR A 42 11.64 7.79 1.36
N MET A 43 12.59 8.71 1.15
CA MET A 43 13.60 9.02 2.14
C MET A 43 13.07 9.78 3.35
N ALA A 44 12.14 10.72 3.16
CA ALA A 44 11.48 11.42 4.27
C ALA A 44 10.76 10.44 5.19
N HIS A 45 10.06 9.45 4.63
CA HIS A 45 9.44 8.39 5.40
C HIS A 45 10.47 7.52 6.12
N LYS A 46 11.53 7.10 5.41
CA LYS A 46 12.57 6.22 5.92
C LYS A 46 13.28 6.81 7.14
N SER A 47 13.71 8.06 7.04
CA SER A 47 14.42 8.75 8.11
C SER A 47 13.54 9.04 9.32
N THR A 48 12.24 9.24 9.11
CA THR A 48 11.30 9.55 10.20
C THR A 48 10.84 8.29 10.94
N TRP A 49 10.53 7.22 10.22
CA TRP A 49 9.77 6.08 10.78
C TRP A 49 10.49 4.73 10.73
N THR A 50 11.25 4.44 9.66
CA THR A 50 11.82 3.09 9.43
C THR A 50 13.35 3.07 9.44
N PHE A 51 13.95 3.85 10.33
CA PHE A 51 15.41 3.98 10.48
C PHE A 51 16.05 3.00 11.49
N SER A 52 15.24 2.25 12.23
CA SER A 52 15.73 1.37 13.31
C SER A 52 16.25 0.02 12.81
N LYS A 53 17.09 -0.63 13.62
CA LYS A 53 17.66 -1.95 13.31
C LYS A 53 16.57 -2.98 13.05
N GLY A 54 16.73 -3.78 11.99
CA GLY A 54 15.74 -4.77 11.52
C GLY A 54 14.69 -4.21 10.56
N GLN A 55 14.66 -2.89 10.36
CA GLN A 55 13.75 -2.22 9.42
C GLN A 55 14.47 -1.69 8.18
N GLU A 56 15.75 -2.03 7.98
CA GLU A 56 16.61 -1.48 6.93
C GLU A 56 15.99 -1.71 5.55
N TYR A 57 15.38 -2.86 5.34
CA TYR A 57 14.68 -3.20 4.10
C TYR A 57 13.26 -2.63 4.01
N MET A 58 12.65 -2.17 5.10
CA MET A 58 11.26 -1.70 5.11
C MET A 58 11.13 -0.31 4.49
N TRP A 59 10.33 -0.23 3.43
CA TRP A 59 9.92 0.99 2.75
C TRP A 59 8.39 1.09 2.75
N TRP A 60 7.78 1.73 3.75
CA TRP A 60 6.32 1.88 3.77
C TRP A 60 5.83 2.86 2.70
N ASN A 61 6.67 3.83 2.32
CA ASN A 61 6.45 4.68 1.15
C ASN A 61 7.63 4.47 0.19
N ASN A 62 7.35 3.95 -1.01
CA ASN A 62 8.34 3.71 -2.06
C ASN A 62 7.82 4.19 -3.42
N VAL A 63 8.74 4.60 -4.30
CA VAL A 63 8.41 4.97 -5.68
C VAL A 63 9.01 3.92 -6.63
N GLU A 64 8.15 3.37 -7.49
CA GLU A 64 8.49 2.30 -8.44
C GLU A 64 8.33 2.79 -9.88
N THR A 65 9.19 2.29 -10.77
CA THR A 65 9.03 2.47 -12.21
C THR A 65 8.07 1.40 -12.74
N LYS A 66 7.06 1.80 -13.52
CA LYS A 66 6.19 0.86 -14.24
C LYS A 66 6.61 0.80 -15.71
N PRO A 67 6.50 -0.37 -16.39
CA PRO A 67 5.77 -1.57 -15.95
C PRO A 67 6.61 -2.59 -15.17
N TYR A 68 7.94 -2.43 -15.09
CA TYR A 68 8.84 -3.45 -14.55
C TYR A 68 9.42 -3.09 -13.20
N GLY A 69 9.44 -4.06 -12.28
CA GLY A 69 10.07 -3.90 -10.97
C GLY A 69 9.08 -3.34 -9.94
N GLY A 70 8.73 -4.18 -8.98
CA GLY A 70 8.02 -3.79 -7.77
C GLY A 70 8.87 -4.13 -6.54
N TYR A 71 8.52 -3.56 -5.40
CA TYR A 71 9.10 -3.92 -4.11
C TYR A 71 8.01 -4.46 -3.18
N PRO A 72 8.08 -5.74 -2.76
CA PRO A 72 9.00 -6.78 -3.21
C PRO A 72 8.75 -7.19 -4.67
N GLN A 73 9.71 -7.87 -5.29
CA GLN A 73 9.62 -8.21 -6.72
C GLN A 73 8.31 -8.94 -7.07
N PHE A 74 7.65 -8.42 -8.12
CA PHE A 74 6.40 -8.93 -8.69
C PHE A 74 5.22 -8.97 -7.73
N TRP A 75 5.16 -8.09 -6.72
CA TRP A 75 4.04 -8.05 -5.78
C TRP A 75 2.70 -7.80 -6.49
N ASP A 76 2.68 -6.89 -7.48
CA ASP A 76 1.52 -6.52 -8.26
C ASP A 76 1.00 -7.68 -9.12
N TRP A 77 1.88 -8.34 -9.87
CA TRP A 77 1.52 -9.49 -10.69
C TRP A 77 1.05 -10.69 -9.85
N LYS A 78 1.69 -10.93 -8.70
CA LYS A 78 1.26 -11.99 -7.77
C LYS A 78 -0.14 -11.74 -7.22
N ILE A 79 -0.48 -10.48 -6.89
CA ILE A 79 -1.82 -10.11 -6.44
C ILE A 79 -2.84 -10.28 -7.57
N LEU A 80 -2.52 -9.83 -8.80
CA LEU A 80 -3.42 -9.99 -9.95
C LEU A 80 -3.76 -11.46 -10.21
N LYS A 81 -2.79 -12.36 -10.09
CA LYS A 81 -3.01 -13.82 -10.20
C LYS A 81 -3.92 -14.42 -9.12
N MET A 82 -4.12 -13.75 -7.99
CA MET A 82 -5.03 -14.21 -6.94
C MET A 82 -6.48 -13.76 -7.18
N LEU A 83 -6.71 -12.89 -8.17
CA LEU A 83 -8.06 -12.42 -8.54
C LEU A 83 -8.74 -13.33 -9.57
N GLU A 84 -7.97 -14.11 -10.32
CA GLU A 84 -8.45 -15.19 -11.21
C GLU A 84 -8.80 -16.45 -10.41
#